data_AF-A0A967KF30-F1
#
_entry.id   AF-A0A967KF30-F1
#
_cell.length_a   1.000
_cell.length_b   1.000
_cell.length_c   1.000
_cell.angle_alpha   90.00
_cell.angle_beta   90.00
_cell.angle_gamma   90.00
#
_symmetry.space_group_name_H-M   'P 1'
#
loop_
_entity.id
_entity.type
_entity.pdbx_description
1 polymer ?
#
loop_
_entity_poly.entity_id
_entity_poly.type
_entity_poly.pdbx_seq_one_letter_code
_entity_poly.pdbx_strand_id
1 'polypeptide(L)'
;MPDTEGRKTVRLGTGLVSEKLTPEYRPGQVEKRPPCQEGCPNCGDIRGWIGVVAQRRKTGLSRKDAFARAWGMITDVNPFPSVLGRICPHPCEQHCNRTEHDEPLAINAMERFLGDWAIEHGIPLAKEGSGGRREWIGVVGAGPSGLSFAYQMARRGYRVTVYEGREKAGGMLRYGVPDYRLPQAILDAEIQRIL
;
A
#
# COMPACT_ATOMS: atom_id res chain seq x y z
N MET A 1 16.18 26.60 28.35
CA MET A 1 16.16 27.72 29.31
C MET A 1 14.91 28.54 29.01
N PRO A 2 13.97 28.72 29.94
CA PRO A 2 12.86 29.64 29.72
C PRO A 2 13.20 30.99 30.33
N ASP A 3 13.34 32.01 29.48
CA ASP A 3 13.14 33.40 29.88
C ASP A 3 11.69 33.76 29.54
N THR A 4 10.91 34.14 30.55
CA THR A 4 9.77 35.03 30.34
C THR A 4 9.50 35.81 31.61
N GLU A 5 9.74 37.12 31.51
CA GLU A 5 9.40 38.17 32.46
C GLU A 5 7.90 38.17 32.85
N GLY A 6 7.66 38.51 34.12
CA GLY A 6 6.59 39.39 34.57
C GLY A 6 5.14 39.07 34.17
N ARG A 7 4.49 38.14 34.88
CA ARG A 7 3.01 38.03 34.88
C ARG A 7 2.41 38.83 36.04
N LYS A 8 1.55 39.80 35.71
CA LYS A 8 0.74 40.58 36.66
C LYS A 8 -0.27 39.66 37.36
N THR A 9 -0.21 39.59 38.69
CA THR A 9 -1.17 38.90 39.55
C THR A 9 -2.40 39.78 39.80
N VAL A 10 -3.59 39.29 39.47
CA VAL A 10 -4.87 39.85 39.95
C VAL A 10 -5.36 38.98 41.10
N ARG A 11 -5.53 39.57 42.29
CA ARG A 11 -6.05 38.87 43.47
C ARG A 11 -7.57 39.03 43.53
N LEU A 12 -8.30 37.93 43.38
CA LEU A 12 -9.66 37.77 43.92
C LEU A 12 -9.60 36.82 45.13
N GLY A 13 -10.44 37.13 46.12
CA GLY A 13 -10.37 36.64 47.50
C GLY A 13 -10.25 35.12 47.67
N THR A 14 -9.39 34.74 48.63
CA THR A 14 -9.34 33.46 49.35
C THR A 14 -9.57 32.20 48.52
N GLY A 15 -8.70 31.98 47.55
CA GLY A 15 -8.52 30.72 46.85
C GLY A 15 -7.76 30.94 45.55
N LEU A 16 -6.56 30.38 45.42
CA LEU A 16 -5.84 30.35 44.14
C LEU A 16 -6.57 29.37 43.21
N VAL A 17 -7.66 29.82 42.58
CA VAL A 17 -8.22 29.11 41.44
C VAL A 17 -7.33 29.44 40.25
N SER A 18 -6.48 28.49 39.85
CA SER A 18 -5.79 28.53 38.56
C SER A 18 -6.83 28.85 37.47
N GLU A 19 -6.64 29.95 36.75
CA GLU A 19 -7.54 30.46 35.70
C GLU A 19 -7.75 29.48 34.53
N LYS A 20 -7.03 28.35 34.53
CA LYS A 20 -7.25 27.23 33.61
C LYS A 20 -7.47 25.94 34.40
N LEU A 21 -8.74 25.51 34.45
CA LEU A 21 -9.15 24.15 34.83
C LEU A 21 -8.73 23.12 33.78
N THR A 22 -8.47 23.55 32.55
CA THR A 22 -8.03 22.67 31.46
C THR A 22 -6.50 22.57 31.43
N PRO A 23 -5.92 21.36 31.45
CA PRO A 23 -4.51 21.16 31.22
C PRO A 23 -4.09 21.83 29.91
N GLU A 24 -2.91 22.46 29.91
CA GLU A 24 -2.33 23.03 28.68
C GLU A 24 -2.04 21.94 27.63
N TYR A 25 -1.82 20.71 28.10
CA TYR A 25 -1.76 19.51 27.27
C TYR A 25 -3.14 19.12 26.74
N ARG A 26 -3.34 19.32 25.43
CA ARG A 26 -4.48 18.77 24.69
C ARG A 26 -4.05 17.43 24.08
N PRO A 27 -4.57 16.28 24.56
CA PRO A 27 -4.26 15.00 23.94
C PRO A 27 -4.72 15.03 22.48
N GLY A 28 -3.75 14.93 21.57
CA GLY A 28 -4.00 14.73 20.15
C GLY A 28 -3.98 13.24 19.84
N GLN A 29 -4.92 12.77 19.03
CA GLN A 29 -4.87 11.40 18.54
C GLN A 29 -3.80 11.33 17.44
N VAL A 30 -2.68 10.67 17.72
CA VAL A 30 -1.63 10.43 16.72
C VAL A 30 -1.89 9.07 16.09
N GLU A 31 -2.10 9.06 14.78
CA GLU A 31 -2.20 7.81 14.03
C GLU A 31 -0.85 7.10 14.04
N LYS A 32 -0.82 5.88 14.59
CA LYS A 32 0.35 5.01 14.54
C LYS A 32 0.17 4.01 13.40
N ARG A 33 1.22 3.84 12.60
CA ARG A 33 1.23 2.81 11.55
C ARG A 33 1.29 1.43 12.22
N PRO A 34 0.56 0.44 11.70
CA PRO A 34 0.68 -0.92 12.19
C PRO A 34 2.09 -1.45 11.86
N PRO A 35 2.69 -2.28 12.71
CA PRO A 35 4.10 -2.68 12.56
C PRO A 35 4.36 -3.50 11.29
N CYS A 36 3.36 -4.26 10.82
CA CYS A 36 3.45 -4.95 9.53
C CYS A 36 3.58 -3.97 8.34
N GLN A 37 2.97 -2.79 8.42
CA GLN A 37 3.09 -1.74 7.41
C GLN A 37 4.41 -0.97 7.54
N GLU A 38 4.91 -0.75 8.75
CA GLU A 38 6.23 -0.15 8.95
C GLU A 38 7.35 -1.04 8.39
N GLY A 39 7.24 -2.36 8.57
CA GLY A 39 8.17 -3.35 8.01
C GLY A 39 7.98 -3.61 6.51
N CYS A 40 6.99 -3.01 5.86
CA CYS A 40 6.70 -3.28 4.45
C CYS A 40 7.15 -2.13 3.53
N PRO A 41 8.03 -2.39 2.55
CA PRO A 41 8.41 -1.37 1.57
C PRO A 41 7.33 -1.16 0.48
N ASN A 42 6.24 -1.96 0.47
CA ASN A 42 5.42 -2.14 -0.72
C ASN A 42 3.89 -2.07 -0.54
N CYS A 43 3.31 -2.93 0.31
CA CYS A 43 1.89 -3.30 0.25
C CYS A 43 0.91 -2.24 0.79
N GLY A 44 1.38 -1.01 1.07
CA GLY A 44 0.56 0.07 1.60
C GLY A 44 -0.12 -0.28 2.92
N ASP A 45 -1.42 -0.01 3.01
CA ASP A 45 -2.24 -0.24 4.21
C ASP A 45 -2.63 -1.72 4.38
N ILE A 46 -1.67 -2.53 4.87
CA ILE A 46 -1.85 -3.97 5.14
C ILE A 46 -3.04 -4.24 6.05
N ARG A 47 -3.18 -3.45 7.12
CA ARG A 47 -4.29 -3.61 8.06
C ARG A 47 -5.63 -3.33 7.37
N GLY A 48 -5.68 -2.29 6.53
CA GLY A 48 -6.87 -1.89 5.81
C GLY A 48 -7.37 -2.94 4.84
N TRP A 49 -6.53 -3.41 3.91
CA TRP A 49 -6.99 -4.37 2.90
C TRP A 49 -7.31 -5.74 3.50
N ILE A 50 -6.57 -6.22 4.51
CA ILE A 50 -6.95 -7.42 5.27
C ILE A 50 -8.28 -7.18 6.00
N GLY A 51 -8.43 -6.01 6.61
CA GLY A 51 -9.63 -5.60 7.35
C GLY A 51 -10.89 -5.60 6.47
N VAL A 52 -10.80 -5.11 5.22
CA VAL A 52 -11.90 -5.15 4.25
C VAL A 52 -12.42 -6.57 4.05
N VAL A 53 -11.52 -7.54 3.88
CA VAL A 53 -11.88 -8.95 3.69
C VAL A 53 -12.43 -9.56 4.99
N ALA A 54 -11.72 -9.38 6.10
CA ALA A 54 -12.08 -9.95 7.39
C ALA A 54 -13.43 -9.43 7.92
N GLN A 55 -13.72 -8.15 7.69
CA GLN A 55 -14.91 -7.47 8.21
C GLN A 55 -16.04 -7.36 7.18
N ARG A 56 -15.92 -7.98 6.01
CA ARG A 56 -16.90 -7.86 4.90
C ARG A 56 -18.36 -8.04 5.33
N ARG A 57 -18.64 -8.90 6.31
CA ARG A 57 -20.02 -9.17 6.80
C ARG A 57 -20.60 -7.96 7.53
N LYS A 58 -19.76 -7.25 8.29
CA LYS A 58 -20.16 -6.04 9.02
C LYS A 58 -20.40 -4.88 8.07
N THR A 59 -19.66 -4.81 6.97
CA THR A 59 -19.78 -3.77 5.95
C THR A 59 -20.78 -4.10 4.83
N GLY A 60 -21.43 -5.27 4.88
CA GLY A 60 -22.38 -5.71 3.87
C GLY A 60 -21.76 -6.10 2.52
N LEU A 61 -20.43 -6.22 2.43
CA LEU A 61 -19.75 -6.57 1.17
C LEU A 61 -19.87 -8.07 0.85
N SER A 62 -20.16 -8.36 -0.42
CA SER A 62 -19.99 -9.71 -0.95
C SER A 62 -18.51 -10.11 -0.90
N ARG A 63 -18.21 -11.41 -1.02
CA ARG A 63 -16.80 -11.86 -1.09
C ARG A 63 -16.08 -11.23 -2.29
N LYS A 64 -16.75 -11.21 -3.45
CA LYS A 64 -16.22 -10.65 -4.69
C LYS A 64 -15.86 -9.17 -4.53
N ASP A 65 -16.76 -8.39 -3.93
CA ASP A 65 -16.53 -6.94 -3.76
C ASP A 65 -15.43 -6.67 -2.72
N ALA A 66 -15.38 -7.46 -1.65
CA ALA A 66 -14.33 -7.35 -0.65
C ALA A 66 -12.95 -7.69 -1.22
N PHE A 67 -12.85 -8.74 -2.04
CA PHE A 67 -11.60 -9.12 -2.71
C PHE A 67 -11.17 -8.07 -3.74
N ALA A 68 -12.09 -7.62 -4.60
CA ALA A 68 -11.80 -6.57 -5.57
C ALA A 68 -11.34 -5.26 -4.90
N ARG A 69 -11.99 -4.88 -3.79
CA ARG A 69 -11.61 -3.70 -3.02
C ARG A 69 -10.26 -3.85 -2.35
N ALA A 70 -10.00 -4.99 -1.70
CA ALA A 70 -8.71 -5.26 -1.06
C ALA A 70 -7.56 -5.30 -2.08
N TRP A 71 -7.78 -5.96 -3.22
CA TRP A 71 -6.83 -5.96 -4.33
C TRP A 71 -6.59 -4.54 -4.87
N GLY A 72 -7.65 -3.74 -5.05
CA GLY A 72 -7.56 -2.35 -5.45
C GLY A 72 -6.63 -1.54 -4.54
N MET A 73 -6.81 -1.67 -3.22
CA MET A 73 -5.96 -1.02 -2.21
C MET A 73 -4.48 -1.44 -2.30
N ILE A 74 -4.20 -2.70 -2.62
CA ILE A 74 -2.81 -3.17 -2.83
C ILE A 74 -2.24 -2.54 -4.11
N THR A 75 -3.03 -2.57 -5.19
CA THR A 75 -2.62 -2.02 -6.49
C THR A 75 -2.50 -0.51 -6.49
N ASP A 76 -3.09 0.19 -5.52
CA ASP A 76 -2.86 1.62 -5.35
C ASP A 76 -1.37 1.95 -5.15
N VAL A 77 -0.60 1.00 -4.61
CA VAL A 77 0.83 1.17 -4.35
C VAL A 77 1.68 0.38 -5.34
N ASN A 78 1.35 -0.89 -5.60
CA ASN A 78 2.15 -1.75 -6.49
C ASN A 78 1.27 -2.60 -7.44
N PRO A 79 1.51 -2.56 -8.76
CA PRO A 79 0.69 -3.30 -9.73
C PRO A 79 0.98 -4.81 -9.84
N PHE A 80 1.85 -5.37 -8.99
CA PHE A 80 2.34 -6.75 -9.03
C PHE A 80 2.03 -7.61 -7.79
N PRO A 81 0.79 -7.64 -7.25
CA PRO A 81 0.46 -8.42 -6.07
C PRO A 81 0.70 -9.94 -6.25
N SER A 82 0.42 -10.50 -7.43
CA SER A 82 0.59 -11.93 -7.71
C SER A 82 2.07 -12.33 -7.79
N VAL A 83 2.91 -11.51 -8.42
CA VAL A 83 4.37 -11.70 -8.43
C VAL A 83 4.95 -11.57 -7.02
N LEU A 84 4.61 -10.51 -6.27
CA LEU A 84 5.14 -10.30 -4.92
C LEU A 84 4.70 -11.39 -3.95
N GLY A 85 3.48 -11.88 -4.08
CA GLY A 85 2.98 -13.07 -3.40
C GLY A 85 3.82 -14.35 -3.61
N ARG A 86 4.77 -14.36 -4.56
CA ARG A 86 5.65 -15.50 -4.87
C ARG A 86 7.13 -15.26 -4.54
N ILE A 87 7.60 -14.02 -4.66
CA ILE A 87 9.04 -13.71 -4.54
C ILE A 87 9.40 -12.85 -3.34
N CYS A 88 8.43 -12.19 -2.70
CA CYS A 88 8.67 -11.32 -1.55
C CYS A 88 9.19 -12.13 -0.36
N PRO A 89 10.24 -11.67 0.36
CA PRO A 89 10.71 -12.30 1.59
C PRO A 89 9.83 -11.97 2.82
N HIS A 90 8.69 -11.29 2.60
CA HIS A 90 7.63 -11.01 3.59
C HIS A 90 8.11 -10.48 4.97
N PRO A 91 8.94 -9.42 5.01
CA PRO A 91 9.40 -8.81 6.26
C PRO A 91 8.26 -8.21 7.10
N CYS A 92 7.11 -7.93 6.48
CA CYS A 92 5.89 -7.50 7.15
C CYS A 92 5.35 -8.54 8.14
N GLU A 93 5.56 -9.83 7.90
CA GLU A 93 5.12 -10.91 8.79
C GLU A 93 6.05 -11.03 10.01
N GLN A 94 7.34 -10.75 9.85
CA GLN A 94 8.32 -10.75 10.96
C GLN A 94 8.02 -9.68 12.01
N HIS A 95 7.45 -8.54 11.59
CA HIS A 95 7.05 -7.44 12.47
C HIS A 95 5.59 -7.54 12.91
N CYS A 96 4.88 -8.63 12.63
CA CYS A 96 3.49 -8.77 13.02
C CYS A 96 3.37 -8.85 14.56
N ASN A 97 2.58 -7.97 15.16
CA ASN A 97 2.32 -8.00 16.61
C ASN A 97 1.57 -9.28 17.04
N ARG A 98 0.93 -10.00 16.11
CA ARG A 98 0.27 -11.27 16.40
C ARG A 98 1.25 -12.37 16.82
N THR A 99 2.53 -12.25 16.48
CA THR A 99 3.62 -13.11 16.96
C THR A 99 3.71 -13.15 18.49
N GLU A 100 3.24 -12.12 19.20
CA GLU A 100 3.17 -12.10 20.67
C GLU A 100 2.00 -12.93 21.25
N HIS A 101 1.12 -13.43 20.39
CA HIS A 101 -0.06 -14.18 20.79
C HIS A 101 -0.04 -15.61 20.24
N ASP A 102 0.09 -15.77 18.93
CA ASP A 102 0.19 -17.07 18.27
C ASP A 102 1.16 -17.02 17.08
N GLU A 103 0.65 -16.87 15.87
CA GLU A 103 1.43 -16.85 14.64
C GLU A 103 1.16 -15.57 13.84
N PRO A 104 2.15 -15.06 13.09
CA PRO A 104 1.95 -13.90 12.24
C PRO A 104 0.84 -14.20 11.22
N LEU A 105 0.14 -13.15 10.80
CA LEU A 105 -0.81 -13.28 9.70
C LEU A 105 -0.06 -13.67 8.42
N ALA A 106 -0.64 -14.58 7.63
CA ALA A 106 -0.12 -14.98 6.32
C ALA A 106 -0.38 -13.89 5.26
N ILE A 107 0.22 -12.71 5.45
CA ILE A 107 0.08 -11.50 4.62
C ILE A 107 0.50 -11.82 3.18
N ASN A 108 1.63 -12.51 2.98
CA ASN A 108 2.14 -12.84 1.66
C ASN A 108 1.22 -13.82 0.90
N ALA A 109 0.71 -14.84 1.60
CA ALA A 109 -0.23 -15.78 1.03
C ALA A 109 -1.55 -15.09 0.64
N MET A 110 -2.01 -14.12 1.43
CA MET A 110 -3.21 -13.35 1.14
C MET A 110 -3.02 -12.38 -0.03
N GLU A 111 -1.86 -11.71 -0.12
CA GLU A 111 -1.49 -10.88 -1.27
C GLU A 111 -1.44 -11.70 -2.55
N ARG A 112 -0.81 -12.89 -2.51
CA ARG A 112 -0.79 -13.85 -3.61
C ARG A 112 -2.21 -14.23 -4.03
N PHE A 113 -3.05 -14.63 -3.07
CA PHE A 113 -4.42 -15.03 -3.32
C PHE A 113 -5.22 -13.92 -4.00
N LEU A 114 -5.13 -12.68 -3.50
CA LEU A 114 -5.85 -11.55 -4.08
C LEU A 114 -5.36 -11.22 -5.49
N GLY A 115 -4.04 -11.29 -5.74
CA GLY A 115 -3.46 -11.12 -7.07
C GLY A 115 -3.91 -12.20 -8.06
N ASP A 116 -3.84 -13.47 -7.67
CA ASP A 116 -4.27 -14.61 -8.48
C ASP A 116 -5.79 -14.56 -8.75
N TRP A 117 -6.58 -14.23 -7.74
CA TRP A 117 -8.03 -14.07 -7.87
C TRP A 117 -8.39 -12.95 -8.84
N ALA A 118 -7.70 -11.81 -8.76
CA ALA A 118 -7.89 -10.71 -9.71
C ALA A 118 -7.49 -11.08 -11.13
N ILE A 119 -6.50 -11.97 -11.29
CA ILE A 119 -6.15 -12.54 -12.59
C ILE A 119 -7.28 -13.37 -13.16
N GLU A 120 -7.74 -14.35 -12.40
CA GLU A 120 -8.82 -15.26 -12.79
C GLU A 120 -10.11 -14.52 -13.13
N HIS A 121 -10.42 -13.44 -12.39
CA HIS A 121 -11.68 -12.70 -12.53
C HIS A 121 -11.58 -11.48 -13.45
N GLY A 122 -10.44 -11.27 -14.11
CA GLY A 122 -10.24 -10.17 -15.06
C GLY A 122 -10.45 -8.79 -14.45
N ILE A 123 -10.08 -8.59 -13.18
CA ILE A 123 -10.26 -7.30 -12.51
C ILE A 123 -9.28 -6.29 -13.14
N PRO A 124 -9.79 -5.17 -13.70
CA PRO A 124 -8.93 -4.17 -14.33
C PRO A 124 -8.22 -3.32 -13.28
N LEU A 125 -6.99 -2.89 -13.57
CA LEU A 125 -6.31 -1.90 -12.73
C LEU A 125 -7.10 -0.58 -12.77
N ALA A 126 -7.26 0.04 -11.61
CA ALA A 126 -7.94 1.32 -11.50
C ALA A 126 -7.17 2.40 -12.27
N LYS A 127 -7.87 3.09 -13.17
CA LYS A 127 -7.43 4.37 -13.73
C LYS A 127 -8.07 5.45 -12.88
N GLU A 128 -7.26 6.30 -12.24
CA GLU A 128 -7.81 7.54 -11.69
C GLU A 128 -8.19 8.42 -12.90
N GLY A 129 -9.46 8.78 -13.06
CA GLY A 129 -9.85 9.81 -14.05
C GLY A 129 -9.24 11.16 -13.64
N SER A 130 -8.87 12.09 -14.53
CA SER A 130 -9.10 12.26 -15.96
C SER A 130 -7.77 12.55 -16.67
N GLY A 131 -7.64 12.02 -17.89
CA GLY A 131 -6.50 12.27 -18.77
C GLY A 131 -6.31 13.73 -19.19
N GLY A 132 -5.20 13.97 -19.88
CA GLY A 132 -4.97 15.23 -20.57
C GLY A 132 -3.72 15.99 -20.15
N ARG A 133 -2.81 15.36 -19.39
CA ARG A 133 -1.45 15.92 -19.32
C ARG A 133 -0.84 15.87 -20.71
N ARG A 134 -0.34 17.02 -21.17
CA ARG A 134 0.22 17.18 -22.53
C ARG A 134 1.59 16.53 -22.62
N GLU A 135 2.24 16.40 -21.47
CA GLU A 135 3.56 15.83 -21.31
C GLU A 135 3.54 14.32 -21.55
N TRP A 136 4.52 13.88 -22.32
CA TRP A 136 4.83 12.47 -22.55
C TRP A 136 6.04 12.07 -21.72
N ILE A 137 5.99 10.85 -21.18
CA ILE A 137 7.06 10.27 -20.37
C ILE A 137 7.58 9.04 -21.09
N GLY A 138 8.89 9.03 -21.38
CA GLY A 138 9.61 7.85 -21.81
C GLY A 138 10.21 7.11 -20.62
N VAL A 139 9.95 5.82 -20.51
CA VAL A 139 10.53 4.93 -19.49
C VAL A 139 11.45 3.94 -20.20
N VAL A 140 12.73 3.91 -19.83
CA VAL A 140 13.70 2.96 -20.40
C VAL A 140 13.86 1.78 -19.44
N GLY A 141 13.56 0.58 -19.94
CA GLY A 141 13.53 -0.69 -19.21
C GLY A 141 12.13 -1.06 -18.74
N ALA A 142 11.62 -2.21 -19.19
CA ALA A 142 10.35 -2.80 -18.75
C ALA A 142 10.57 -3.79 -17.59
N GLY A 143 11.45 -3.45 -16.66
CA GLY A 143 11.61 -4.17 -15.39
C GLY A 143 10.54 -3.79 -14.35
N PRO A 144 10.58 -4.38 -13.15
CA PRO A 144 9.61 -4.08 -12.08
C PRO A 144 9.53 -2.59 -11.73
N SER A 145 10.68 -1.91 -11.65
CA SER A 145 10.74 -0.48 -11.35
C SER A 145 10.14 0.37 -12.47
N GLY A 146 10.53 0.12 -13.72
CA GLY A 146 10.04 0.85 -14.89
C GLY A 146 8.53 0.67 -15.10
N LEU A 147 8.04 -0.56 -14.98
CA LEU A 147 6.61 -0.86 -15.12
C LEU A 147 5.79 -0.29 -13.95
N SER A 148 6.30 -0.38 -12.70
CA SER A 148 5.63 0.24 -11.55
C SER A 148 5.55 1.76 -11.69
N PHE A 149 6.62 2.40 -12.17
CA PHE A 149 6.62 3.83 -12.44
C PHE A 149 5.65 4.19 -13.57
N ALA A 150 5.68 3.43 -14.68
CA ALA A 150 4.80 3.63 -15.82
C ALA A 150 3.32 3.53 -15.41
N TYR A 151 2.98 2.50 -14.64
CA TYR A 151 1.65 2.33 -14.06
C TYR A 151 1.23 3.56 -13.23
N GLN A 152 2.06 3.98 -12.28
CA GLN A 152 1.73 5.09 -11.39
C GLN A 152 1.63 6.44 -12.14
N MET A 153 2.38 6.63 -13.23
CA MET A 153 2.26 7.82 -14.07
C MET A 153 1.03 7.75 -14.98
N ALA A 154 0.72 6.58 -15.54
CA ALA A 154 -0.47 6.37 -16.36
C ALA A 154 -1.76 6.60 -15.56
N ARG A 155 -1.83 6.13 -14.31
CA ARG A 155 -2.95 6.43 -13.39
C ARG A 155 -3.17 7.91 -13.19
N ARG A 156 -2.09 8.70 -13.12
CA ARG A 156 -2.13 10.17 -12.95
C ARG A 156 -2.41 10.93 -14.25
N GLY A 157 -2.71 10.22 -15.34
CA GLY A 157 -3.12 10.79 -16.62
C GLY A 157 -1.97 11.19 -17.57
N TYR A 158 -0.73 10.78 -17.30
CA TYR A 158 0.39 10.99 -18.23
C TYR A 158 0.38 9.99 -19.38
N ARG A 159 0.87 10.42 -20.55
CA ARG A 159 1.12 9.53 -21.69
C ARG A 159 2.50 8.89 -21.51
N VAL A 160 2.52 7.61 -21.16
CA VAL A 160 3.77 6.88 -20.89
C VAL A 160 4.09 5.94 -22.05
N THR A 161 5.34 5.93 -22.49
CA THR A 161 5.88 4.92 -23.42
C THR A 161 7.01 4.19 -22.73
N VAL A 162 6.94 2.86 -22.68
CA VAL A 162 7.98 2.02 -22.11
C VAL A 162 8.82 1.42 -23.24
N TYR A 163 10.13 1.60 -23.16
CA TYR A 163 11.11 1.06 -24.10
C TYR A 163 11.84 -0.11 -23.44
N GLU A 164 11.85 -1.28 -24.07
CA GLU A 164 12.56 -2.47 -23.58
C GLU A 164 13.58 -2.91 -24.64
N GLY A 165 14.79 -3.27 -24.20
CA GLY A 165 15.85 -3.71 -25.09
C GLY A 165 15.86 -5.23 -25.33
N ARG A 166 15.21 -6.00 -24.45
CA ARG A 166 15.05 -7.46 -24.56
C ARG A 166 13.77 -7.85 -25.28
N GLU A 167 13.65 -9.12 -25.62
CA GLU A 167 12.50 -9.68 -26.36
C GLU A 167 11.16 -9.50 -25.61
N LYS A 168 11.16 -9.61 -24.28
CA LYS A 168 9.94 -9.54 -23.46
C LYS A 168 10.13 -8.65 -22.24
N ALA A 169 9.08 -7.91 -21.90
CA ALA A 169 8.99 -7.13 -20.68
C ALA A 169 9.04 -8.02 -19.42
N GLY A 170 9.55 -7.47 -18.31
CA GLY A 170 9.65 -8.13 -17.01
C GLY A 170 11.03 -7.98 -16.36
N GLY A 171 12.07 -7.66 -17.13
CA GLY A 171 13.43 -7.45 -16.62
C GLY A 171 13.91 -8.62 -15.75
N MET A 172 14.45 -8.33 -14.56
CA MET A 172 14.94 -9.38 -13.64
C MET A 172 13.85 -10.35 -13.16
N LEU A 173 12.57 -9.94 -13.14
CA LEU A 173 11.48 -10.87 -12.82
C LEU A 173 11.37 -11.99 -13.86
N ARG A 174 11.59 -11.66 -15.13
CA ARG A 174 11.54 -12.64 -16.22
C ARG A 174 12.83 -13.43 -16.35
N TYR A 175 13.95 -12.72 -16.36
CA TYR A 175 15.24 -13.28 -16.77
C TYR A 175 16.12 -13.74 -15.61
N GLY A 176 15.77 -13.38 -14.37
CA GLY A 176 16.53 -13.75 -13.17
C GLY A 176 15.79 -14.72 -12.24
N VAL A 177 14.47 -14.75 -12.25
CA VAL A 177 13.68 -15.63 -11.37
C VAL A 177 13.28 -16.91 -12.13
N PRO A 178 13.59 -18.10 -11.59
CA PRO A 178 13.19 -19.36 -12.21
C PRO A 178 11.67 -19.53 -12.29
N ASP A 179 11.19 -20.24 -13.33
CA ASP A 179 9.76 -20.43 -13.61
C ASP A 179 9.00 -21.16 -12.49
N TYR A 180 9.63 -22.14 -11.84
CA TYR A 180 9.02 -22.84 -10.71
C TYR A 180 8.73 -21.92 -9.51
N ARG A 181 9.44 -20.78 -9.42
CA ARG A 181 9.24 -19.78 -8.36
C ARG A 181 8.28 -18.68 -8.83
N LEU A 182 8.44 -18.22 -10.07
CA LEU A 182 7.57 -17.24 -10.70
C LEU A 182 7.16 -17.73 -12.10
N PRO A 183 5.96 -18.33 -12.23
CA PRO A 183 5.47 -18.80 -13.51
C PRO A 183 5.35 -17.66 -14.53
N GLN A 184 5.89 -17.85 -15.72
CA GLN A 184 5.89 -16.81 -16.77
C GLN A 184 4.47 -16.34 -17.13
N ALA A 185 3.49 -17.24 -17.11
CA ALA A 185 2.09 -16.90 -17.39
C ALA A 185 1.50 -15.90 -16.37
N ILE A 186 1.90 -16.00 -15.10
CA ILE A 186 1.47 -15.06 -14.06
C ILE A 186 2.12 -13.70 -14.26
N LEU A 187 3.43 -13.69 -14.55
CA LEU A 187 4.16 -12.46 -14.85
C LEU A 187 3.57 -11.76 -16.08
N ASP A 188 3.30 -12.51 -17.15
CA ASP A 188 2.65 -12.00 -18.35
C ASP A 188 1.29 -11.39 -18.01
N ALA A 189 0.46 -12.07 -17.23
CA ALA A 189 -0.86 -11.58 -16.84
C ALA A 189 -0.82 -10.24 -16.08
N GLU A 190 0.15 -10.01 -15.20
CA GLU A 190 0.28 -8.73 -14.49
C GLU A 190 0.88 -7.63 -15.38
N ILE A 191 1.88 -7.95 -16.21
CA ILE A 191 2.45 -6.98 -17.15
C ILE A 191 1.38 -6.51 -18.15
N GLN A 192 0.56 -7.42 -18.67
CA GLN A 192 -0.50 -7.08 -19.62
C GLN A 192 -1.62 -6.21 -19.01
N ARG A 193 -1.76 -6.14 -17.68
CA ARG A 193 -2.68 -5.16 -17.07
C ARG A 193 -2.14 -3.73 -17.10
N ILE A 194 -0.82 -3.58 -17.14
CA ILE A 194 -0.13 -2.29 -17.06
C ILE A 194 -0.03 -1.65 -18.45
N LEU A 195 0.24 -2.45 -19.49
CA LEU A 195 0.39 -2.03 -20.88
C LEU A 195 -0.95 -1.83 -21.58
#